data_AF-A0A444GL46-F1
#
_entry.id   AF-A0A444GL46-F1
#
_cell.length_a   1.000
_cell.length_b   1.000
_cell.length_c   1.000
_cell.angle_alpha   90.00
_cell.angle_beta   90.00
_cell.angle_gamma   90.00
#
_symmetry.space_group_name_H-M   'P 1'
#
loop_
_entity.id
_entity.type
_entity.pdbx_description
1 polymer ?
#
loop_
_entity_poly.entity_id
_entity_poly.type
_entity_poly.pdbx_seq_one_letter_code
_entity_poly.pdbx_strand_id
1 'polypeptide(L)' 'MAILQLGYRHGHKSVIKVSRSKIMALSHVSTLPTYHKYFKELQDFGYIKYTPFYHPGYKSEVVLLKK' A
#
# COMPACT_ATOMS: atom_id res chain seq x y z
N MET A 1 -20.24 -8.79 17.11
CA MET A 1 -20.60 -7.40 17.47
C MET A 1 -19.44 -6.58 18.03
N ALA A 2 -18.45 -7.16 18.73
CA ALA A 2 -17.28 -6.42 19.25
C ALA A 2 -16.30 -5.86 18.18
N ILE A 3 -16.13 -6.58 17.07
CA ILE A 3 -15.21 -6.17 15.98
C ILE A 3 -15.74 -4.94 15.24
N LEU A 4 -17.06 -4.80 15.12
CA LEU A 4 -17.71 -3.66 14.45
C LEU A 4 -17.47 -2.34 15.21
N GLN A 5 -17.42 -2.40 16.55
CA GLN A 5 -17.13 -1.25 17.41
C GLN A 5 -15.64 -0.84 17.40
N LEU A 6 -14.72 -1.81 17.27
CA LEU A 6 -13.28 -1.53 17.15
C LEU A 6 -12.91 -0.91 15.79
N GLY A 7 -13.58 -1.32 14.70
CA GLY A 7 -13.35 -0.80 13.35
C GLY A 7 -13.80 0.65 13.14
N TYR A 8 -14.73 1.13 13.97
CA TYR A 8 -15.30 2.49 13.89
C TYR A 8 -14.47 3.57 14.59
N ARG A 9 -13.43 3.20 15.38
CA ARG A 9 -12.73 4.16 16.25
C ARG A 9 -11.39 4.69 15.72
N HIS A 10 -10.89 4.20 14.58
CA HIS A 10 -9.68 4.77 13.96
C HIS A 10 -9.93 5.20 12.51
N GLY A 11 -10.41 6.44 12.39
CA GLY A 11 -10.51 7.22 11.17
C GLY A 11 -9.17 7.79 10.69
N HIS A 12 -8.09 7.01 10.73
CA HIS A 12 -6.83 7.42 10.12
C HIS A 12 -6.66 6.76 8.76
N LYS A 13 -6.72 7.57 7.70
CA LYS A 13 -6.14 7.23 6.40
C LYS A 13 -4.65 6.99 6.63
N SER A 14 -4.27 5.72 6.80
CA SER A 14 -2.91 5.36 7.18
C SER A 14 -2.03 5.46 5.93
N VAL A 15 -1.33 6.58 5.82
CA VAL A 15 -0.27 6.78 4.84
C VAL A 15 0.95 5.99 5.30
N ILE A 16 1.37 5.02 4.49
CA ILE A 16 2.54 4.19 4.75
C ILE A 16 3.68 4.66 3.85
N LYS A 17 4.77 5.14 4.48
CA LYS A 17 6.03 5.44 3.79
C LYS A 17 6.90 4.19 3.77
N VAL A 18 7.06 3.56 2.62
CA VAL A 18 7.78 2.30 2.48
C VAL A 18 8.59 2.29 1.18
N SER A 19 9.79 1.71 1.21
CA SER A 19 10.58 1.53 -0.01
C SER A 19 10.01 0.40 -0.87
N ARG A 20 10.18 0.50 -2.18
CA ARG A 20 9.83 -0.56 -3.13
C ARG A 20 10.41 -1.92 -2.71
N SER A 21 11.68 -1.96 -2.32
CA SER A 21 12.37 -3.19 -1.89
C SER A 21 11.70 -3.84 -0.68
N LYS A 22 11.26 -3.04 0.29
CA LYS A 22 10.57 -3.55 1.48
C LYS A 22 9.18 -4.09 1.13
N ILE A 23 8.46 -3.46 0.22
CA ILE A 23 7.20 -4.00 -0.29
C ILE A 23 7.43 -5.34 -0.99
N MET A 24 8.39 -5.40 -1.92
CA MET A 24 8.70 -6.62 -2.66
C MET A 24 9.06 -7.79 -1.72
N ALA A 25 9.88 -7.53 -0.69
CA ALA A 25 10.23 -8.52 0.31
C ALA A 25 9.01 -9.01 1.12
N LEU A 26 8.16 -8.10 1.60
CA LEU A 26 6.97 -8.45 2.38
C LEU A 26 5.89 -9.15 1.56
N SER A 27 5.77 -8.82 0.27
CA SER A 27 4.78 -9.39 -0.64
C SER A 27 5.30 -10.63 -1.38
N HIS A 28 6.50 -11.10 -1.08
CA HIS A 28 7.14 -12.24 -1.76
C HIS A 28 7.21 -12.06 -3.29
N VAL A 29 7.34 -10.81 -3.76
CA VAL A 29 7.45 -10.49 -5.18
C VAL A 29 8.93 -10.35 -5.55
N SER A 30 9.40 -11.19 -6.46
CA SER A 30 10.81 -11.24 -6.87
C SER A 30 11.14 -10.39 -8.10
N THR A 31 10.14 -9.96 -8.90
CA THR A 31 10.37 -9.25 -10.16
C THR A 31 9.61 -7.93 -10.26
N LEU A 32 10.19 -6.98 -10.99
CA LEU A 32 9.58 -5.66 -11.23
C LEU A 32 8.26 -5.74 -12.02
N PRO A 33 8.13 -6.54 -13.10
CA PRO A 33 6.87 -6.63 -13.85
C PRO A 33 5.72 -7.14 -12.97
N THR A 34 5.99 -8.16 -12.15
CA THR A 34 5.03 -8.72 -11.20
C THR A 34 4.64 -7.70 -10.14
N TYR A 35 5.60 -6.92 -9.64
CA TYR A 35 5.35 -5.82 -8.71
C TYR A 35 4.38 -4.79 -9.30
N HIS A 36 4.65 -4.32 -10.53
CA HIS A 36 3.82 -3.32 -11.19
C HIS A 36 2.40 -3.84 -11.48
N LYS A 37 2.27 -5.11 -11.89
CA LYS A 37 0.97 -5.75 -12.12
C LYS A 37 0.11 -5.79 -10.86
N TYR A 38 0.63 -6.33 -9.76
CA TYR A 38 -0.14 -6.45 -8.52
C TYR A 38 -0.52 -5.09 -7.92
N PHE A 39 0.39 -4.12 -7.95
CA PHE A 39 0.06 -2.77 -7.48
C PHE A 39 -1.04 -2.11 -8.30
N LYS A 40 -1.04 -2.32 -9.62
CA LYS A 40 -2.10 -1.81 -10.48
C LYS A 40 -3.44 -2.45 -10.13
N GLU A 41 -3.49 -3.77 -9.99
CA GLU A 41 -4.72 -4.49 -9.60
C GLU A 41 -5.27 -3.99 -8.25
N LEU A 42 -4.42 -3.79 -7.24
CA LEU A 42 -4.84 -3.26 -5.93
C LEU A 42 -5.37 -1.82 -6.02
N GLN A 43 -4.83 -1.00 -6.93
CA GLN A 43 -5.35 0.36 -7.19
C GLN A 43 -6.68 0.32 -7.94
N ASP A 44 -6.79 -0.55 -8.95
CA ASP A 44 -8.00 -0.71 -9.76
C ASP A 44 -9.17 -1.25 -8.91
N PHE A 45 -8.90 -2.11 -7.92
CA PHE A 45 -9.89 -2.55 -6.93
C PHE A 45 -10.22 -1.49 -5.86
N GLY A 46 -9.46 -0.40 -5.80
CA GLY A 46 -9.65 0.68 -4.85
C GLY A 46 -9.16 0.38 -3.43
N TYR A 47 -8.22 -0.55 -3.24
CA TYR A 47 -7.64 -0.87 -1.93
C TYR A 47 -6.51 0.08 -1.55
N ILE A 48 -5.72 0.52 -2.53
CA ILE A 48 -4.56 1.38 -2.29
C ILE A 48 -4.51 2.52 -3.31
N LYS A 49 -3.84 3.60 -2.95
CA LYS A 49 -3.29 4.58 -3.88
C LYS A 49 -1.78 4.61 -3.70
N TYR A 50 -1.05 4.34 -4.78
CA TYR A 50 0.41 4.29 -4.74
C TYR A 50 1.01 5.46 -5.49
N THR A 51 1.93 6.17 -4.85
CA THR A 51 2.72 7.25 -5.46
C THR A 51 4.20 6.86 -5.41
N PRO A 52 4.79 6.38 -6.52
CA PRO A 52 6.19 6.01 -6.55
C PRO A 52 7.09 7.24 -6.39
N PHE A 53 8.13 7.12 -5.57
CA PHE A 53 9.24 8.06 -5.56
C PHE A 53 10.50 7.34 -6.04
N TYR A 54 11.13 7.87 -7.09
CA TYR A 54 12.33 7.28 -7.69
C TYR A 54 13.63 7.93 -7.19
N HIS A 55 13.53 9.01 -6.41
CA HIS A 55 14.68 9.71 -5.87
C HIS A 55 15.19 8.99 -4.61
N PRO A 56 16.50 8.68 -4.48
CA PRO A 56 17.05 7.83 -3.42
C PRO A 56 16.86 8.39 -2.00
N GLY A 57 16.63 9.70 -1.85
CA GLY A 57 16.32 10.34 -0.57
C GLY A 57 14.86 10.24 -0.12
N TYR A 58 13.94 9.78 -0.98
CA TYR A 58 12.50 9.79 -0.71
C TYR A 58 11.91 8.38 -0.77
N LYS A 59 10.99 8.09 0.15
CA LYS A 59 10.27 6.81 0.19
C LYS A 59 8.99 6.93 -0.62
N SER A 60 8.63 5.87 -1.33
CA SER A 60 7.31 5.79 -1.97
C SER A 60 6.21 5.87 -0.92
N GLU A 61 5.08 6.44 -1.31
CA GLU A 61 3.92 6.62 -0.47
C GLU A 61 2.81 5.66 -0.90
N VAL A 62 2.30 4.88 0.04
CA VAL A 62 1.13 4.02 -0.14
C VAL A 62 0.04 4.52 0.78
N VAL A 63 -1.10 4.94 0.22
CA VAL A 63 -2.27 5.32 0.98
C VAL A 63 -3.26 4.15 0.95
N LEU A 64 -3.62 3.63 2.12
CA LEU A 64 -4.68 2.63 2.23
C LEU A 64 -6.04 3.31 2.07
N LEU A 65 -6.82 2.87 1.09
CA LEU A 65 -8.18 3.32 0.85
C LEU A 65 -9.13 2.35 1.58
N LYS A 66 -9.89 2.86 2.56
CA LYS A 66 -10.96 2.07 3.19
C LYS A 66 -12.11 1.97 2.20
N LYS A 67 -12.58 0.75 1.96
CA LYS A 67 -13.90 0.49 1.39
C LYS A 67 -14.93 0.44 2.51
#